data_AF-A0A9D9C350-F1
#
_entry.id   AF-A0A9D9C350-F1
#
_cell.length_a   1.000
_cell.length_b   1.000
_cell.length_c   1.000
_cell.angle_alpha   90.00
_cell.angle_beta   90.00
_cell.angle_gamma   90.00
#
_symmetry.space_group_name_H-M   'P 1'
#
loop_
_entity.id
_entity.type
_entity.pdbx_description
1 polymer ?
#
loop_
_entity_poly.entity_id
_entity_poly.type
_entity_poly.pdbx_seq_one_letter_code
_entity_poly.pdbx_strand_id
1 'polypeptide(L)' 'EKFAGRYFATPKKMGAQTAEANVNAGIAAANQIVGFLRDGITKFKVN' A
#
# COMPACT_ATOMS: atom_id res chain seq x y z
N GLU A 1 -8.36 36.69 -5.25
CA GLU A 1 -8.67 35.55 -4.36
C GLU A 1 -10.16 35.12 -4.44
N LYS A 2 -10.61 34.39 -5.47
CA LYS A 2 -12.04 33.97 -5.55
C LYS A 2 -12.35 32.59 -4.92
N PHE A 3 -11.32 31.79 -4.61
CA PHE A 3 -11.49 30.37 -4.23
C PHE A 3 -10.50 29.86 -3.15
N ALA A 4 -9.87 30.77 -2.39
CA ALA A 4 -8.98 30.38 -1.30
C ALA A 4 -9.73 29.47 -0.29
N GLY A 5 -9.08 28.42 0.20
CA GLY A 5 -9.66 27.47 1.17
C GLY A 5 -10.49 26.32 0.57
N ARG A 6 -10.69 26.26 -0.76
CA ARG A 6 -11.42 25.15 -1.42
C ARG A 6 -10.53 23.99 -1.88
N TYR A 7 -9.22 24.12 -1.71
CA TYR A 7 -8.23 23.12 -2.09
C TYR A 7 -7.25 22.90 -0.94
N PHE A 8 -7.01 21.65 -0.60
CA PHE A 8 -6.01 21.24 0.36
C PHE A 8 -5.28 20.01 -0.16
N ALA A 9 -3.96 20.06 -0.17
CA ALA A 9 -3.10 18.94 -0.46
C ALA A 9 -2.18 18.71 0.73
N THR A 10 -1.98 17.44 1.05
CA THR A 10 -0.99 17.07 2.05
C THR A 10 0.42 17.31 1.48
N PRO A 11 1.38 17.76 2.30
CA PRO A 11 2.75 18.05 1.83
C PRO A 11 3.50 16.80 1.35
N LYS A 12 3.03 15.60 1.71
CA LYS A 12 3.52 14.30 1.23
C LYS A 12 2.35 13.31 1.22
N LYS A 13 2.50 12.20 0.47
CA LYS A 13 1.50 11.12 0.44
C LYS A 13 1.41 10.41 1.80
N MET A 14 0.49 10.86 2.65
CA MET A 14 0.29 10.31 4.01
C MET A 14 -0.79 9.23 4.11
N GLY A 15 -1.52 8.93 3.03
CA GLY A 15 -2.70 8.04 3.09
C GLY A 15 -2.43 6.63 3.63
N ALA A 16 -1.22 6.08 3.38
CA ALA A 16 -0.80 4.77 3.89
C ALA A 16 0.29 4.88 4.97
N GLN A 17 0.60 6.08 5.45
CA GLN A 17 1.67 6.30 6.43
C GLN A 17 1.17 6.05 7.86
N THR A 18 0.74 4.82 8.13
CA THR A 18 0.37 4.34 9.47
C THR A 18 1.17 3.09 9.82
N ALA A 19 1.36 2.81 11.11
CA ALA A 19 2.11 1.62 11.54
C ALA A 19 1.41 0.33 11.10
N GLU A 20 0.08 0.31 11.20
CA GLU A 20 -0.79 -0.82 10.86
C GLU A 20 -0.74 -1.12 9.36
N ALA A 21 -0.82 -0.10 8.51
CA ALA A 21 -0.73 -0.26 7.06
C ALA A 21 0.62 -0.87 6.65
N ASN A 22 1.72 -0.42 7.25
CA ASN A 22 3.05 -0.94 7.00
C ASN A 22 3.18 -2.42 7.44
N VAL A 23 2.69 -2.75 8.64
CA VAL A 23 2.71 -4.13 9.16
C VAL A 23 1.90 -5.06 8.25
N ASN A 24 0.69 -4.65 7.86
CA ASN A 24 -0.18 -5.45 7.01
C ASN A 24 0.42 -5.68 5.62
N ALA A 25 1.00 -4.64 5.01
CA ALA A 25 1.67 -4.76 3.72
C ALA A 25 2.89 -5.70 3.78
N GLY A 26 3.70 -5.58 4.85
CA GLY A 26 4.86 -6.45 5.06
C GLY A 26 4.48 -7.91 5.24
N ILE A 27 3.49 -8.20 6.09
CA ILE A 27 3.00 -9.57 6.32
C ILE A 27 2.39 -10.16 5.03
N ALA A 28 1.60 -9.37 4.30
CA ALA A 28 1.01 -9.82 3.05
C ALA A 28 2.10 -10.17 2.01
N ALA A 29 3.14 -9.34 1.88
CA ALA A 29 4.26 -9.60 0.97
C ALA A 29 5.02 -10.88 1.35
N ALA A 30 5.32 -11.07 2.63
CA ALA A 30 6.00 -12.28 3.11
C ALA A 30 5.17 -13.54 2.80
N ASN A 31 3.87 -13.52 3.08
CA ASN A 31 2.98 -14.64 2.80
C ASN A 31 2.85 -14.93 1.29
N GLN A 32 2.82 -13.89 0.45
CA GLN A 32 2.81 -14.03 -1.01
C GLN A 32 4.09 -14.70 -1.53
N ILE A 33 5.26 -14.31 -1.02
CA ILE A 33 6.55 -14.93 -1.37
C ILE A 33 6.55 -16.42 -0.99
N VAL A 34 6.15 -16.74 0.24
CA VAL A 34 6.06 -18.15 0.70
C VAL A 34 5.10 -18.96 -0.17
N GLY A 35 3.92 -18.42 -0.46
CA GLY A 35 2.91 -19.07 -1.31
C GLY A 35 3.37 -19.27 -2.75
N PHE A 36 4.14 -18.33 -3.30
CA PHE A 36 4.73 -18.48 -4.63
C PHE A 36 5.77 -19.60 -4.66
N LEU A 37 6.69 -19.64 -3.69
CA LEU A 37 7.78 -20.62 -3.65
C LEU A 37 7.31 -22.04 -3.35
N ARG A 38 6.32 -22.20 -2.47
CA ARG A 38 5.83 -23.52 -2.05
C ARG A 38 4.76 -24.08 -2.98
N ASP A 39 3.79 -23.24 -3.33
CA ASP A 39 2.53 -23.68 -3.95
C ASP A 39 2.35 -23.11 -5.37
N GLY A 40 3.30 -22.32 -5.87
CA GLY A 40 3.20 -21.68 -7.18
C GLY A 40 2.11 -20.60 -7.26
N ILE A 41 1.65 -20.05 -6.13
CA ILE A 41 0.55 -19.08 -6.09
C ILE A 41 0.94 -17.78 -6.78
N THR A 42 0.17 -17.38 -7.81
CA THR A 42 0.40 -16.16 -8.62
C THR A 42 -0.79 -15.19 -8.59
N LYS A 43 -1.67 -15.30 -7.59
CA LYS A 43 -2.95 -14.56 -7.49
C LYS A 43 -2.85 -13.04 -7.72
N PHE A 44 -1.75 -12.41 -7.32
CA PHE A 44 -1.54 -10.96 -7.44
C PHE A 44 -0.37 -10.59 -8.37
N LYS A 45 0.01 -11.49 -9.28
CA LYS A 45 1.05 -11.23 -10.27
C LYS A 45 0.54 -10.20 -11.29
N VAL A 46 1.35 -9.18 -11.59
CA VAL A 46 0.96 -8.03 -12.44
C VAL A 46 1.69 -7.99 -13.79
N ASN A 47 2.47 -9.02 -14.11
CA ASN A 47 3.19 -9.20 -15.38
C ASN A 47 3.34 -10.67 -15.79
#